data_AF-A0A151CHY7-F1
#
_entry.id   AF-A0A151CHY7-F1
#
_cell.length_a   1.000
_cell.length_b   1.000
_cell.length_c   1.000
_cell.angle_alpha   90.00
_cell.angle_beta   90.00
_cell.angle_gamma   90.00
#
_symmetry.space_group_name_H-M   'P 1'
#
loop_
_entity.id
_entity.type
_entity.pdbx_description
1 polymer ?
#
loop_
_entity_poly.entity_id
_entity_poly.type
_entity_poly.pdbx_seq_one_letter_code
_entity_poly.pdbx_strand_id
1 'polypeptide(L)' 'MRNIEPTLDRIEDYDGKESREKRLTIWIVVLSGLLIGAIYDVIQSNSSVSDAIDTNTKIIKY' A
#
# COMPACT_ATOMS: atom_id res chain seq x y z
N MET A 1 -43.82 26.11 -9.28
CA MET A 1 -42.41 25.70 -9.04
C MET A 1 -42.37 25.01 -7.69
N ARG A 2 -42.13 23.68 -7.63
CA ARG A 2 -42.01 22.96 -6.36
C ARG A 2 -40.58 23.15 -5.85
N ASN A 3 -40.41 24.01 -4.87
CA ASN A 3 -39.18 24.07 -4.08
C ASN A 3 -39.15 22.82 -3.21
N ILE A 4 -38.60 21.73 -3.77
CA ILE A 4 -38.24 20.54 -3.00
C ILE A 4 -36.94 20.91 -2.31
N GLU A 5 -37.04 21.59 -1.18
CA GLU A 5 -35.88 21.85 -0.33
C GLU A 5 -35.22 20.50 -0.02
N PRO A 6 -33.92 20.33 -0.30
CA PRO A 6 -33.22 19.12 0.08
C PRO A 6 -33.21 19.07 1.60
N THR A 7 -34.08 18.23 2.16
CA THR A 7 -34.08 17.92 3.58
C THR A 7 -32.74 17.27 3.91
N LEU A 8 -32.22 17.48 5.11
CA LEU A 8 -30.92 16.95 5.54
C LEU A 8 -30.76 15.45 5.23
N ASP A 9 -31.85 14.69 5.34
CA ASP A 9 -31.92 13.25 5.06
C ASP A 9 -31.79 12.86 3.57
N ARG A 10 -31.89 13.83 2.64
CA ARG A 10 -31.70 13.65 1.20
C ARG A 10 -30.27 13.92 0.74
N ILE A 11 -29.40 14.43 1.61
CA ILE A 11 -27.99 14.58 1.31
C ILE A 11 -27.39 13.17 1.41
N GLU A 12 -26.80 12.68 0.32
CA GLU A 12 -26.29 11.30 0.18
C GLU A 12 -25.25 10.89 1.24
N ASP A 13 -24.71 11.86 1.99
CA ASP A 13 -23.67 11.69 3.01
C ASP A 13 -24.13 12.18 4.41
N TYR A 14 -25.43 12.48 4.61
CA TYR A 14 -25.94 12.88 5.93
C TYR A 14 -26.11 11.67 6.84
N ASP A 15 -25.70 11.83 8.11
CA ASP A 15 -25.85 10.85 9.19
C ASP A 15 -24.97 9.60 9.08
N GLY A 16 -23.69 9.74 8.72
CA GLY A 16 -22.73 8.63 8.88
C GLY A 16 -23.12 7.37 8.10
N LYS A 17 -23.93 7.49 7.04
CA LYS A 17 -24.19 6.45 6.03
C LYS A 17 -22.98 6.25 5.13
N GLU A 18 -21.78 6.29 5.73
CA GLU A 18 -20.56 5.84 5.11
C GLU A 18 -20.73 4.35 4.79
N SER A 19 -21.19 4.10 3.57
CA SER A 19 -21.45 2.76 3.08
C SER A 19 -20.19 1.92 3.32
N ARG A 20 -20.38 0.70 3.85
CA ARG A 20 -19.29 -0.28 4.05
C ARG A 20 -18.38 -0.39 2.82
N GLU A 21 -18.95 -0.18 1.63
CA GLU A 21 -18.26 -0.10 0.34
C GLU A 21 -17.18 0.98 0.27
N LYS A 22 -17.42 2.18 0.84
CA LYS A 22 -16.42 3.28 0.87
C LYS A 22 -15.24 2.89 1.76
N ARG A 23 -15.50 2.29 2.93
CA ARG A 23 -14.45 1.80 3.84
C ARG A 23 -13.68 0.62 3.24
N LEU A 24 -14.38 -0.31 2.60
CA LEU A 24 -13.77 -1.44 1.90
C LEU A 24 -12.87 -0.97 0.75
N THR A 25 -13.31 0.05 0.00
CA THR A 25 -12.51 0.67 -1.06
C THR A 25 -11.21 1.24 -0.52
N ILE A 26 -11.26 1.97 0.60
CA ILE A 26 -10.05 2.50 1.26
C ILE A 26 -9.11 1.36 1.65
N TRP A 27 -9.64 0.28 2.24
CA TRP A 27 -8.85 -0.91 2.59
C TRP A 27 -8.23 -1.58 1.37
N ILE A 28 -8.94 -1.66 0.24
CA ILE A 28 -8.41 -2.21 -1.02
C ILE A 28 -7.26 -1.36 -1.55
N VAL A 29 -7.38 -0.02 -1.50
CA VAL A 29 -6.33 0.90 -1.94
C VAL A 29 -5.09 0.80 -1.04
N VAL A 30 -5.29 0.74 0.28
CA VAL A 30 -4.18 0.56 1.23
C VAL A 30 -3.49 -0.79 1.02
N LEU A 31 -4.27 -1.86 0.86
CA LEU A 31 -3.75 -3.21 0.65
C LEU A 31 -3.01 -3.34 -0.69
N SER A 32 -3.50 -2.68 -1.75
CA SER A 32 -2.83 -2.69 -3.05
C SER A 32 -1.49 -1.94 -3.02
N GLY A 33 -1.44 -0.78 -2.36
CA GLY A 33 -0.19 -0.05 -2.14
C GLY A 33 0.83 -0.86 -1.34
N LEU A 34 0.37 -1.53 -0.27
CA LEU A 34 1.22 -2.40 0.55
C LEU A 34 1.79 -3.57 -0.27
N LEU A 35 0.97 -4.22 -1.10
CA LEU A 35 1.42 -5.33 -1.93
C LEU A 35 2.46 -4.90 -2.95
N ILE A 36 2.28 -3.75 -3.61
CA ILE A 36 3.26 -3.23 -4.57
C ILE A 36 4.59 -2.92 -3.87
N GLY A 37 4.55 -2.28 -2.69
CA GLY A 37 5.74 -2.02 -1.88
C GLY A 37 6.45 -3.30 -1.47
N ALA A 38 5.72 -4.32 -1.02
CA ALA A 38 6.26 -5.62 -0.64
C ALA A 38 6.89 -6.35 -1.84
N ILE A 39 6.25 -6.33 -3.01
CA ILE A 39 6.80 -6.92 -4.24
C ILE A 39 8.11 -6.22 -4.63
N TYR A 40 8.14 -4.89 -4.58
CA TYR A 40 9.34 -4.12 -4.90
C TYR A 40 10.50 -4.42 -3.94
N ASP A 41 10.21 -4.49 -2.64
CA ASP A 41 11.20 -4.81 -1.61
C ASP A 41 11.78 -6.22 -1.79
N VAL A 42 10.94 -7.22 -2.08
CA VAL A 42 11.38 -8.59 -2.39
C VAL A 42 12.28 -8.61 -3.63
N ILE A 43 11.92 -7.90 -4.69
CA ILE A 43 12.77 -7.84 -5.89
C ILE A 43 14.11 -7.17 -5.56
N GLN A 44 14.10 -6.08 -4.80
CA GLN A 44 15.30 -5.35 -4.41
C GLN A 44 16.22 -6.17 -3.50
N SER A 45 15.67 -6.91 -2.54
CA SER A 45 16.45 -7.76 -1.62
C SER A 45 17.06 -8.98 -2.31
N ASN A 46 16.41 -9.50 -3.35
CA ASN A 46 16.98 -10.58 -4.17
C ASN A 46 17.98 -10.05 -5.21
N SER A 47 17.85 -8.78 -5.61
CA SER A 47 18.75 -8.13 -6.58
C SER A 47 19.98 -7.51 -5.93
N SER A 48 20.03 -7.39 -4.60
CA SER A 48 21.27 -7.15 -3.88
C SER A 48 22.14 -8.40 -3.95
N VAL A 49 22.83 -8.55 -5.08
CA VAL A 49 23.94 -9.49 -5.23
C VAL A 49 24.95 -9.12 -4.13
N SER A 50 25.26 -10.08 -3.27
CA SER A 50 26.25 -9.92 -2.22
C SER A 50 27.59 -9.54 -2.84
N ASP A 51 27.93 -8.26 -2.82
CA ASP A 51 29.23 -7.73 -3.26
C ASP A 51 30.35 -8.02 -2.22
N ALA A 52 30.17 -9.11 -1.47
CA ALA A 52 31.20 -9.66 -0.60
C ALA A 52 32.22 -10.37 -1.50
N ILE A 53 33.28 -9.66 -1.86
CA ILE A 53 34.50 -10.30 -2.33
C ILE A 53 35.04 -11.11 -1.15
N ASP A 54 34.73 -12.41 -1.15
CA ASP A 54 35.29 -13.39 -0.22
C ASP A 54 36.79 -13.47 -0.49
N THR A 55 37.54 -12.57 0.15
CA THR A 55 38.97 -12.47 0.01
C THR A 55 39.55 -13.61 0.81
N ASN A 56 39.64 -14.78 0.17
CA ASN A 56 40.35 -15.93 0.70
C ASN A 56 41.87 -15.68 0.59
N THR A 57 42.36 -14.62 1.23
CA THR A 57 43.79 -14.42 1.43
C THR A 57 44.28 -15.46 2.42
N LYS A 58 44.48 -16.68 1.94
CA LYS A 58 45.56 -17.53 2.45
C LYS A 58 46.86 -16.79 2.14
N ILE A 59 47.25 -15.90 3.04
CA ILE A 59 48.63 -15.43 3.13
C ILE A 59 49.44 -16.67 3.50
N ILE A 60 49.92 -17.40 2.49
CA ILE A 60 50.94 -18.43 2.69
C ILE A 60 52.20 -17.65 3.06
N LYS A 61 52.46 -17.60 4.36
CA LYS A 61 53.64 -16.96 4.93
C LYS A 61 54.81 -17.95 4.84
N TYR A 62 55.65 -17.80 3.83
CA TYR A 62 57.02 -18.31 3.78
C TYR A 62 57.92 -17.29 3.10
#